data_AF-A0A419ASE5-F1
#
_entry.id   AF-A0A419ASE5-F1
#
_cell.length_a   1.000
_cell.length_b   1.000
_cell.length_c   1.000
_cell.angle_alpha   90.00
_cell.angle_beta   90.00
_cell.angle_gamma   90.00
#
_symmetry.space_group_name_H-M   'P 1'
#
loop_
_entity.id
_entity.type
_entity.pdbx_description
1 polymer ?
#
loop_
_entity_poly.entity_id
_entity_poly.type
_entity_poly.pdbx_seq_one_letter_code
_entity_poly.pdbx_strand_id
1 'polypeptide(L)'
;MYEKTIPSSLSNLKDESRYETTGSLTVDYPQICIRVNRKPQRTDLDEIINISNSAAEEYPNDKEKRTHAVVSELTSLCGSGQLGHSWIIIFYSNKENDYTCYGYHEKKGFVEGLVNDKPTRKFGFQLVKRISKEEIDNLENNIIPDLNQKSTEIAKLLNIYPGNGQVGVYTPVTNCTWFAGNVWNKTTHSNIVFMQPFDGKNHADDWGIDILYLMSEVSDPGVLAEYINNNHLEKE
;
A
#
# COMPACT_ATOMS: atom_id res chain seq x y z
N MET A 1 10.82 17.66 20.79
CA MET A 1 9.89 16.73 20.10
C MET A 1 9.64 15.59 21.05
N TYR A 2 8.41 15.45 21.55
CA TYR A 2 8.02 14.20 22.19
C TYR A 2 7.89 13.16 21.07
N GLU A 3 8.62 12.05 21.14
CA GLU A 3 8.30 10.88 20.32
C GLU A 3 6.87 10.45 20.72
N LYS A 4 5.90 10.59 19.82
CA LYS A 4 4.59 9.99 20.00
C LYS A 4 4.79 8.49 20.06
N THR A 5 4.53 7.89 21.21
CA THR A 5 4.59 6.44 21.38
C THR A 5 3.49 5.81 20.54
N ILE A 6 3.85 4.97 19.57
CA ILE A 6 2.88 4.21 18.79
C ILE A 6 2.19 3.18 19.70
N PRO A 7 0.85 3.04 19.64
CA PRO A 7 0.12 2.03 20.39
C PRO A 7 0.70 0.63 20.19
N SER A 8 0.64 -0.21 21.23
CA SER A 8 1.20 -1.57 21.18
C SER A 8 0.54 -2.44 20.11
N SER A 9 -0.76 -2.24 19.85
CA SER A 9 -1.52 -2.90 18.77
C SER A 9 -1.06 -2.52 17.36
N LEU A 10 -0.38 -1.37 17.21
CA LEU A 10 0.24 -0.91 15.97
C LEU A 10 1.75 -1.17 15.92
N SER A 11 2.29 -1.86 16.92
CA SER A 11 3.70 -2.20 17.04
C SER A 11 3.98 -3.66 16.66
N ASN A 12 5.22 -3.96 16.26
CA ASN A 12 5.67 -5.34 15.98
C ASN A 12 4.81 -6.10 14.95
N LEU A 13 4.23 -5.37 14.01
CA LEU A 13 3.33 -5.87 12.98
C LEU A 13 4.04 -6.58 11.83
N LYS A 14 5.31 -6.27 11.62
CA LYS A 14 6.09 -6.77 10.49
C LYS A 14 6.38 -8.26 10.58
N ASP A 15 6.46 -8.87 9.41
CA ASP A 15 7.05 -10.18 9.20
C ASP A 15 8.08 -10.07 8.06
N GLU A 16 9.32 -10.36 8.40
CA GLU A 16 10.49 -10.29 7.51
C GLU A 16 11.25 -11.63 7.57
N SER A 17 10.52 -12.73 7.76
CA SER A 17 11.07 -14.08 7.90
C SER A 17 11.55 -14.70 6.59
N ARG A 18 11.01 -14.28 5.44
CA ARG A 18 11.34 -14.82 4.11
C ARG A 18 12.27 -13.92 3.32
N TYR A 19 13.04 -14.54 2.43
CA TYR A 19 14.02 -13.90 1.58
C TYR A 19 14.20 -14.70 0.29
N GLU A 20 13.90 -14.10 -0.86
CA GLU A 20 13.98 -14.73 -2.17
C GLU A 20 14.36 -13.69 -3.23
N THR A 21 15.47 -13.88 -3.95
CA THR A 21 16.06 -12.84 -4.82
C THR A 21 15.72 -12.99 -6.30
N THR A 22 15.11 -14.09 -6.71
CA THR A 22 14.80 -14.41 -8.11
C THR A 22 13.35 -14.85 -8.31
N GLY A 23 12.50 -14.73 -7.29
CA GLY A 23 11.10 -15.17 -7.30
C GLY A 23 10.96 -16.67 -7.06
N SER A 24 9.82 -17.26 -7.44
CA SER A 24 9.57 -18.69 -7.25
C SER A 24 10.24 -19.54 -8.33
N LEU A 25 10.85 -20.67 -7.95
CA LEU A 25 11.36 -21.68 -8.89
C LEU A 25 10.26 -22.61 -9.41
N THR A 26 9.09 -22.60 -8.79
CA THR A 26 7.95 -23.46 -9.18
C THR A 26 6.99 -22.79 -10.17
N VAL A 27 7.26 -21.53 -10.54
CA VAL A 27 6.48 -20.75 -11.49
C VAL A 27 7.40 -20.32 -12.63
N ASP A 28 6.95 -20.48 -13.86
CA ASP A 28 7.74 -20.07 -15.02
C ASP A 28 7.88 -18.55 -15.13
N TYR A 29 8.93 -18.13 -15.83
CA TYR A 29 9.24 -16.73 -16.10
C TYR A 29 8.70 -16.27 -17.47
N PRO A 30 8.42 -14.96 -17.65
CA PRO A 30 8.39 -13.92 -16.62
C PRO A 30 7.30 -14.14 -15.57
N GLN A 31 7.56 -13.67 -14.35
CA GLN A 31 6.60 -13.79 -13.24
C GLN A 31 6.41 -12.45 -12.53
N ILE A 32 5.16 -12.16 -12.18
CA ILE A 32 4.79 -11.09 -11.26
C ILE A 32 4.71 -11.65 -9.85
N CYS A 33 5.31 -10.92 -8.92
CA CYS A 33 5.31 -11.20 -7.50
C CYS A 33 4.75 -10.00 -6.75
N ILE A 34 3.68 -10.19 -5.99
CA ILE A 34 3.27 -9.24 -4.95
C ILE A 34 3.86 -9.71 -3.62
N ARG A 35 4.57 -8.83 -2.94
CA ARG A 35 5.19 -9.10 -1.63
C ARG A 35 4.62 -8.19 -0.57
N VAL A 36 4.56 -8.71 0.65
CA VAL A 36 4.17 -7.95 1.83
C VAL A 36 5.00 -8.36 3.04
N ASN A 37 5.52 -7.39 3.80
CA ASN A 37 6.31 -7.63 5.01
C ASN A 37 5.48 -7.49 6.30
N ARG A 38 4.28 -8.05 6.30
CA ARG A 38 3.27 -7.89 7.34
C ARG A 38 2.79 -9.25 7.84
N LYS A 39 2.65 -9.43 9.15
CA LYS A 39 1.96 -10.59 9.74
C LYS A 39 0.51 -10.67 9.24
N PRO A 40 -0.11 -11.85 9.13
CA PRO A 40 -1.48 -12.02 8.62
C PRO A 40 -2.52 -11.66 9.69
N GLN A 41 -2.46 -10.41 10.16
CA GLN A 41 -3.39 -9.82 11.13
C GLN A 41 -3.73 -8.43 10.62
N ARG A 42 -5.02 -8.07 10.66
CA ARG A 42 -5.50 -6.75 10.22
C ARG A 42 -4.92 -5.64 11.09
N THR A 43 -4.88 -4.44 10.54
CA THR A 43 -4.51 -3.24 11.28
C THR A 43 -5.66 -2.85 12.20
N ASP A 44 -5.34 -2.50 13.45
CA ASP A 44 -6.32 -2.07 14.44
C ASP A 44 -6.88 -0.69 14.06
N LEU A 45 -8.06 -0.67 13.43
CA LEU A 45 -8.67 0.57 12.96
C LEU A 45 -9.14 1.48 14.09
N ASP A 46 -9.48 0.94 15.26
CA ASP A 46 -9.92 1.77 16.39
C ASP A 46 -8.77 2.68 16.85
N GLU A 47 -7.55 2.17 16.83
CA GLU A 47 -6.35 2.94 17.16
C GLU A 47 -5.99 3.96 16.05
N ILE A 48 -6.18 3.61 14.78
CA ILE A 48 -6.06 4.57 13.67
C ILE A 48 -7.08 5.71 13.83
N ILE A 49 -8.32 5.38 14.20
CA ILE A 49 -9.40 6.34 14.46
C ILE A 49 -9.04 7.23 15.66
N ASN A 50 -8.53 6.67 16.76
CA ASN A 50 -8.12 7.45 17.94
C ASN A 50 -6.98 8.44 17.64
N ILE A 51 -5.98 8.00 16.85
CA ILE A 51 -4.90 8.87 16.39
C ILE A 51 -5.46 10.02 15.54
N SER A 52 -6.39 9.70 14.64
CA SER A 52 -7.04 10.69 13.78
C SER A 52 -7.92 11.66 14.56
N ASN A 53 -8.70 11.17 15.52
CA ASN A 53 -9.52 11.99 16.42
C ASN A 53 -8.64 12.96 17.22
N SER A 54 -7.54 12.47 17.77
CA SER A 54 -6.59 13.30 18.53
C SER A 54 -6.00 14.42 17.67
N ALA A 55 -5.60 14.12 16.42
CA ALA A 55 -5.12 15.14 15.48
C ALA A 55 -6.23 16.12 15.09
N ALA A 56 -7.47 15.64 15.00
CA ALA A 56 -8.62 16.46 14.65
C ALA A 56 -8.99 17.47 15.76
N GLU A 57 -8.90 17.04 17.02
CA GLU A 57 -9.19 17.83 18.22
C GLU A 57 -8.25 19.01 18.44
N GLU A 58 -7.07 19.01 17.81
CA GLU A 58 -6.15 20.17 17.82
C GLU A 58 -6.75 21.40 17.11
N TYR A 59 -7.74 21.19 16.21
CA TYR A 59 -8.33 22.22 15.36
C TYR A 59 -9.88 22.12 15.24
N PRO A 60 -10.63 22.24 16.36
CA PRO A 60 -12.07 21.94 16.39
C PRO A 60 -12.90 22.89 15.51
N ASN A 61 -12.46 24.13 15.32
CA ASN A 61 -13.19 25.17 14.60
C ASN A 61 -12.61 25.52 13.22
N ASP A 62 -11.59 24.78 12.74
CA ASP A 62 -10.89 25.07 11.50
C ASP A 62 -10.80 23.80 10.64
N LYS A 63 -11.77 23.62 9.73
CA LYS A 63 -11.89 22.41 8.89
C LYS A 63 -10.60 22.15 8.09
N GLU A 64 -9.96 23.19 7.57
CA GLU A 64 -8.78 23.05 6.73
C GLU A 64 -7.57 22.60 7.55
N LYS A 65 -7.30 23.25 8.69
CA LYS A 65 -6.22 22.82 9.59
C LYS A 65 -6.47 21.43 10.16
N ARG A 66 -7.72 21.11 10.51
CA ARG A 66 -8.13 19.80 10.99
C ARG A 66 -7.86 18.70 9.97
N THR A 67 -8.30 18.91 8.74
CA THR A 67 -8.03 18.03 7.60
C THR A 67 -6.54 17.81 7.43
N HIS A 68 -5.76 18.90 7.43
CA HIS A 68 -4.31 18.83 7.27
C HIS A 68 -3.64 18.04 8.40
N ALA A 69 -4.05 18.26 9.65
CA ALA A 69 -3.51 17.54 10.81
C ALA A 69 -3.77 16.03 10.71
N VAL A 70 -5.02 15.63 10.44
CA VAL A 70 -5.41 14.22 10.29
C VAL A 70 -4.68 13.55 9.13
N VAL A 71 -4.69 14.19 7.95
CA VAL A 71 -4.02 13.67 6.76
C VAL A 71 -2.51 13.54 6.98
N SER A 72 -1.87 14.50 7.64
CA SER A 72 -0.44 14.47 7.94
C SER A 72 -0.08 13.31 8.86
N GLU A 73 -0.84 13.13 9.96
CA GLU A 73 -0.62 12.06 10.92
C GLU A 73 -0.80 10.68 10.27
N LEU A 74 -1.89 10.48 9.53
CA LEU A 74 -2.14 9.24 8.80
C LEU A 74 -1.08 8.98 7.72
N THR A 75 -0.67 10.01 6.98
CA THR A 75 0.36 9.88 5.94
C THR A 75 1.69 9.46 6.54
N SER A 76 2.07 10.05 7.68
CA SER A 76 3.28 9.67 8.40
C SER A 76 3.22 8.23 8.92
N LEU A 77 2.08 7.82 9.49
CA LEU A 77 1.90 6.47 9.99
C LEU A 77 1.97 5.43 8.88
N CYS A 78 1.22 5.61 7.79
CA CYS A 78 1.25 4.72 6.62
C CYS A 78 2.63 4.72 5.93
N GLY A 79 3.28 5.89 5.84
CA GLY A 79 4.58 6.09 5.19
C GLY A 79 5.78 5.56 5.98
N SER A 80 5.66 5.44 7.30
CA SER A 80 6.73 4.97 8.21
C SER A 80 7.18 3.52 7.94
N GLY A 81 6.32 2.73 7.27
CA GLY A 81 6.48 1.29 7.10
C GLY A 81 6.19 0.47 8.36
N GLN A 82 5.78 1.07 9.47
CA GLN A 82 5.42 0.36 10.71
C GLN A 82 4.21 -0.55 10.53
N LEU A 83 3.21 -0.08 9.78
CA LEU A 83 2.03 -0.88 9.43
C LEU A 83 2.33 -2.01 8.43
N GLY A 84 3.56 -2.13 7.97
CA GLY A 84 3.95 -2.99 6.85
C GLY A 84 3.91 -2.26 5.52
N HIS A 85 4.45 -2.91 4.50
CA HIS A 85 4.57 -2.38 3.14
C HIS A 85 4.31 -3.50 2.14
N SER A 86 3.74 -3.12 1.01
CA SER A 86 3.44 -4.03 -0.10
C SER A 86 4.04 -3.47 -1.39
N TRP A 87 4.62 -4.34 -2.22
CA TRP A 87 5.26 -3.93 -3.46
C TRP A 87 5.18 -5.02 -4.53
N ILE A 88 5.43 -4.64 -5.78
CA ILE A 88 5.39 -5.53 -6.94
C ILE A 88 6.80 -5.71 -7.49
N ILE A 89 7.14 -6.95 -7.86
CA ILE A 89 8.36 -7.29 -8.59
C ILE A 89 7.99 -8.12 -9.81
N ILE A 90 8.54 -7.76 -10.97
CA ILE A 90 8.57 -8.63 -12.14
C ILE A 90 9.95 -9.26 -12.22
N PHE A 91 10.02 -10.59 -12.18
CA PHE A 91 11.25 -11.33 -12.47
C PHE A 91 11.19 -11.83 -13.91
N TYR A 92 12.18 -11.50 -14.72
CA TYR A 92 12.22 -11.90 -16.13
C TYR A 92 12.90 -13.26 -16.34
N SER A 93 13.78 -13.65 -15.41
CA SER A 93 14.40 -14.98 -15.37
C SER A 93 14.82 -15.35 -13.95
N ASN A 94 15.33 -16.56 -13.77
CA ASN A 94 15.90 -17.03 -12.51
C ASN A 94 17.30 -16.46 -12.21
N LYS A 95 17.77 -15.46 -12.96
CA LYS A 95 19.06 -14.81 -12.76
C LYS A 95 18.93 -13.67 -11.76
N GLU A 96 19.93 -13.53 -10.90
CA GLU A 96 20.01 -12.37 -10.02
C GLU A 96 20.04 -11.06 -10.82
N ASN A 97 19.36 -10.05 -10.30
CA ASN A 97 19.26 -8.72 -10.91
C ASN A 97 18.48 -8.63 -12.22
N ASP A 98 17.81 -9.70 -12.65
CA ASP A 98 16.92 -9.69 -13.82
C ASP A 98 15.46 -9.44 -13.40
N TYR A 99 15.19 -8.21 -12.95
CA TYR A 99 13.90 -7.81 -12.41
C TYR A 99 13.59 -6.32 -12.61
N THR A 100 12.29 -5.98 -12.53
CA THR A 100 11.82 -4.60 -12.30
C THR A 100 10.97 -4.57 -11.03
N CYS A 101 11.14 -3.54 -10.20
CA CYS A 101 10.32 -3.33 -9.01
C CYS A 101 9.45 -2.09 -9.17
N TYR A 102 8.20 -2.19 -8.74
CA TYR A 102 7.26 -1.09 -8.68
C TYR A 102 6.76 -0.88 -7.25
N GLY A 103 6.88 0.35 -6.78
CA GLY A 103 6.52 0.72 -5.42
C GLY A 103 5.75 2.03 -5.36
N TYR A 104 5.20 2.30 -4.18
CA TYR A 104 4.50 3.53 -3.88
C TYR A 104 4.93 4.06 -2.52
N HIS A 105 5.52 5.25 -2.49
CA HIS A 105 6.18 5.78 -1.28
C HIS A 105 5.72 7.17 -0.92
N GLU A 106 5.63 7.41 0.38
CA GLU A 106 5.47 8.75 0.94
C GLU A 106 6.51 9.70 0.35
N LYS A 107 6.11 10.93 0.00
CA LYS A 107 6.96 11.97 -0.61
C LYS A 107 7.54 11.64 -2.00
N LYS A 108 7.22 10.50 -2.61
CA LYS A 108 7.70 10.15 -3.97
C LYS A 108 6.58 9.78 -4.93
N GLY A 109 5.47 9.24 -4.42
CA GLY A 109 4.44 8.65 -5.27
C GLY A 109 4.94 7.33 -5.85
N PHE A 110 4.69 7.13 -7.15
CA PHE A 110 5.18 5.98 -7.90
C PHE A 110 6.69 5.99 -8.02
N VAL A 111 7.27 4.80 -7.86
CA VAL A 111 8.69 4.60 -8.07
C VAL A 111 8.95 3.29 -8.80
N GLU A 112 9.88 3.35 -9.73
CA GLU A 112 10.42 2.20 -10.45
C GLU A 112 11.87 1.98 -10.03
N GLY A 113 12.24 0.73 -9.76
CA GLY A 113 13.64 0.34 -9.51
C GLY A 113 14.26 0.90 -8.22
N LEU A 114 13.45 1.37 -7.27
CA LEU A 114 13.95 2.01 -6.05
C LEU A 114 14.63 0.99 -5.11
N VAL A 115 15.72 1.43 -4.46
CA VAL A 115 16.58 0.60 -3.59
C VAL A 115 15.84 -0.18 -2.50
N ASN A 116 14.70 0.34 -2.03
CA ASN A 116 14.02 -0.23 -0.88
C ASN A 116 13.00 -1.32 -1.24
N ASP A 117 12.62 -1.51 -2.51
CA ASP A 117 11.63 -2.54 -2.91
C ASP A 117 12.25 -3.69 -3.71
N LYS A 118 13.57 -3.83 -3.59
CA LYS A 118 14.37 -4.84 -4.29
C LYS A 118 13.98 -6.27 -3.89
N PRO A 119 14.30 -7.27 -4.71
CA PRO A 119 14.15 -8.69 -4.35
C PRO A 119 14.85 -9.08 -3.05
N THR A 120 15.92 -8.36 -2.69
CA THR A 120 16.66 -8.57 -1.43
C THR A 120 15.94 -8.04 -0.19
N ARG A 121 14.82 -7.32 -0.34
CA ARG A 121 14.00 -6.94 0.80
C ARG A 121 13.29 -8.17 1.35
N LYS A 122 13.46 -8.40 2.66
CA LYS A 122 12.76 -9.45 3.39
C LYS A 122 11.27 -9.18 3.45
N PHE A 123 10.49 -10.25 3.43
CA PHE A 123 9.03 -10.22 3.41
C PHE A 123 8.47 -11.36 4.27
N GLY A 124 7.17 -11.35 4.55
CA GLY A 124 6.49 -12.42 5.28
C GLY A 124 5.70 -13.30 4.32
N PHE A 125 5.03 -12.68 3.34
CA PHE A 125 4.18 -13.37 2.38
C PHE A 125 4.42 -12.86 0.97
N GLN A 126 4.26 -13.76 0.00
CA GLN A 126 4.26 -13.40 -1.41
C GLN A 126 3.25 -14.24 -2.19
N LEU A 127 2.70 -13.67 -3.24
CA LEU A 127 1.94 -14.40 -4.26
C LEU A 127 2.65 -14.21 -5.60
N VAL A 128 2.72 -15.29 -6.38
CA VAL A 128 3.54 -15.37 -7.58
C VAL A 128 2.71 -15.96 -8.72
N LYS A 129 2.76 -15.33 -9.90
CA LYS A 129 2.06 -15.80 -11.09
C LYS A 129 2.92 -15.58 -12.32
N ARG A 130 2.94 -16.56 -13.24
CA ARG A 130 3.49 -16.37 -14.57
C ARG A 130 2.68 -15.29 -15.31
N ILE A 131 3.36 -14.37 -15.96
CA ILE A 131 2.75 -13.40 -16.89
C ILE A 131 3.50 -13.38 -18.22
N SER A 132 2.81 -12.95 -19.25
CA SER A 132 3.30 -12.75 -20.61
C SER A 132 3.96 -11.38 -20.77
N LYS A 133 4.71 -11.22 -21.87
CA LYS A 133 5.25 -9.92 -22.25
C LYS A 133 4.15 -8.88 -22.50
N GLU A 134 3.03 -9.28 -23.11
CA GLU A 134 1.89 -8.39 -23.35
C GLU A 134 1.29 -7.86 -22.04
N GLU A 135 1.20 -8.70 -21.01
CA GLU A 135 0.73 -8.28 -19.68
C GLU A 135 1.72 -7.30 -19.01
N ILE A 136 3.03 -7.46 -19.22
CA ILE A 136 4.06 -6.51 -18.75
C ILE A 136 3.93 -5.18 -19.50
N ASP A 137 3.86 -5.23 -20.83
CA ASP A 137 3.71 -4.03 -21.66
C ASP A 137 2.41 -3.27 -21.29
N ASN A 138 1.32 -3.97 -21.02
CA ASN A 138 0.06 -3.37 -20.56
C ASN A 138 0.15 -2.81 -19.13
N LEU A 139 0.88 -3.49 -18.23
CA LEU A 139 1.15 -3.02 -16.88
C LEU A 139 1.82 -1.64 -16.91
N GLU A 140 2.91 -1.52 -17.67
CA GLU A 140 3.75 -0.32 -17.71
C GLU A 140 3.10 0.82 -18.48
N ASN A 141 2.43 0.52 -19.61
CA ASN A 141 1.90 1.56 -20.49
C ASN A 141 0.47 2.00 -20.16
N ASN A 142 -0.31 1.18 -19.44
CA ASN A 142 -1.72 1.48 -19.18
C ASN A 142 -2.07 1.42 -17.69
N ILE A 143 -1.78 0.31 -17.01
CA ILE A 143 -2.24 0.10 -15.62
C ILE A 143 -1.57 1.06 -14.64
N ILE A 144 -0.23 1.14 -14.65
CA ILE A 144 0.51 2.04 -13.75
C ILE A 144 0.14 3.51 -14.01
N PRO A 145 0.11 4.00 -15.28
CA PRO A 145 -0.37 5.35 -15.57
C PRO A 145 -1.80 5.65 -15.08
N ASP A 146 -2.75 4.72 -15.28
CA ASP A 146 -4.15 4.85 -14.79
C ASP A 146 -4.18 5.00 -13.25
N LEU A 147 -3.42 4.17 -12.53
CA LEU A 147 -3.34 4.25 -11.06
C LEU A 147 -2.66 5.54 -10.58
N ASN A 148 -1.66 6.03 -11.31
CA ASN A 148 -0.99 7.29 -11.01
C ASN A 148 -1.90 8.50 -11.22
N GLN A 149 -2.74 8.46 -12.26
CA GLN A 149 -3.77 9.48 -12.46
C GLN A 149 -4.80 9.45 -11.32
N LYS A 150 -5.35 8.26 -11.02
CA LYS A 150 -6.38 8.09 -9.96
C LYS A 150 -5.90 8.54 -8.59
N SER A 151 -4.69 8.14 -8.21
CA SER A 151 -4.09 8.58 -6.95
C SER A 151 -3.92 10.09 -6.86
N THR A 152 -3.55 10.74 -7.98
CA THR A 152 -3.44 12.20 -8.06
C THR A 152 -4.80 12.89 -7.94
N GLU A 153 -5.85 12.34 -8.57
CA GLU A 153 -7.21 12.87 -8.48
C GLU A 153 -7.78 12.73 -7.05
N ILE A 154 -7.58 11.59 -6.41
CA ILE A 154 -7.94 11.36 -5.00
C ILE A 154 -7.17 12.31 -4.07
N ALA A 155 -5.87 12.49 -4.29
CA ALA A 155 -5.04 13.37 -3.48
C ALA A 155 -5.49 14.84 -3.55
N LYS A 156 -5.96 15.32 -4.71
CA LYS A 156 -6.52 16.67 -4.85
C LYS A 156 -7.75 16.88 -3.95
N LEU A 157 -8.56 15.85 -3.73
CA LEU A 157 -9.70 15.90 -2.79
C LEU A 157 -9.24 16.04 -1.32
N LEU A 158 -7.97 15.74 -1.04
CA LEU A 158 -7.31 15.94 0.25
C LEU A 158 -6.45 17.23 0.29
N ASN A 159 -6.54 18.10 -0.73
CA ASN A 159 -5.66 19.24 -0.93
C ASN A 159 -4.16 18.89 -1.00
N ILE A 160 -3.83 17.68 -1.45
CA ILE A 160 -2.45 17.23 -1.67
C ILE A 160 -2.18 17.24 -3.16
N TYR A 161 -1.07 17.85 -3.56
CA TYR A 161 -0.65 17.97 -4.95
C TYR A 161 0.70 17.28 -5.19
N PRO A 162 0.92 16.69 -6.38
CA PRO A 162 2.20 16.08 -6.71
C PRO A 162 3.32 17.13 -6.68
N GLY A 163 4.43 16.77 -6.05
CA GLY A 163 5.68 17.54 -6.10
C GLY A 163 6.32 17.53 -7.49
N ASN A 164 7.32 18.38 -7.70
CA ASN A 164 7.99 18.47 -8.99
C ASN A 164 8.61 17.13 -9.40
N GLY A 165 8.26 16.65 -10.60
CA GLY A 165 8.73 15.37 -11.15
C GLY A 165 8.12 14.12 -10.50
N GLN A 166 7.17 14.25 -9.56
CA GLN A 166 6.46 13.11 -9.01
C GLN A 166 5.41 12.59 -10.00
N VAL A 167 5.29 11.26 -10.05
CA VAL A 167 4.24 10.56 -10.81
C VAL A 167 3.34 9.88 -9.79
N GLY A 168 2.06 10.28 -9.76
CA GLY A 168 1.13 9.82 -8.74
C GLY A 168 1.39 10.41 -7.33
N VAL A 169 0.44 10.25 -6.42
CA VAL A 169 0.51 10.80 -5.06
C VAL A 169 0.18 9.76 -4.00
N TYR A 170 1.14 9.53 -3.10
CA TYR A 170 0.94 8.68 -1.93
C TYR A 170 0.08 9.41 -0.89
N THR A 171 -0.99 8.75 -0.45
CA THR A 171 -1.88 9.22 0.62
C THR A 171 -2.27 8.04 1.51
N PRO A 172 -2.93 8.27 2.66
CA PRO A 172 -3.48 7.18 3.47
C PRO A 172 -4.46 6.29 2.69
N VAL A 173 -5.19 6.89 1.74
CA VAL A 173 -6.18 6.21 0.88
C VAL A 173 -5.52 5.48 -0.29
N THR A 174 -4.45 6.05 -0.84
CA THR A 174 -3.72 5.56 -2.03
C THR A 174 -2.30 5.14 -1.65
N ASN A 175 -2.19 4.30 -0.62
CA ASN A 175 -0.93 3.86 -0.06
C ASN A 175 -0.27 2.71 -0.88
N CYS A 176 0.85 2.18 -0.40
CA CYS A 176 1.59 1.10 -1.07
C CYS A 176 0.77 -0.18 -1.29
N THR A 177 -0.10 -0.55 -0.35
CA THR A 177 -0.98 -1.72 -0.48
C THR A 177 -2.09 -1.46 -1.49
N TRP A 178 -2.67 -0.26 -1.49
CA TRP A 178 -3.63 0.14 -2.53
C TRP A 178 -3.02 -0.04 -3.92
N PHE A 179 -1.80 0.50 -4.13
CA PHE A 179 -1.12 0.42 -5.41
C PHE A 179 -0.80 -1.03 -5.80
N ALA A 180 -0.13 -1.79 -4.92
CA ALA A 180 0.29 -3.15 -5.20
C ALA A 180 -0.91 -4.10 -5.45
N GLY A 181 -1.96 -3.99 -4.63
CA GLY A 181 -3.18 -4.79 -4.80
C GLY A 181 -3.90 -4.50 -6.11
N ASN A 182 -4.02 -3.22 -6.49
CA ASN A 182 -4.62 -2.84 -7.77
C ASN A 182 -3.78 -3.26 -8.97
N VAL A 183 -2.46 -3.08 -8.92
CA VAL A 183 -1.54 -3.57 -9.96
C VAL A 183 -1.73 -5.07 -10.14
N TRP A 184 -1.67 -5.84 -9.06
CA TRP A 184 -1.84 -7.29 -9.13
C TRP A 184 -3.18 -7.69 -9.77
N ASN A 185 -4.29 -7.16 -9.26
CA ASN A 185 -5.62 -7.54 -9.75
C ASN A 185 -5.82 -7.16 -11.22
N LYS A 186 -5.38 -5.96 -11.63
CA LYS A 186 -5.51 -5.48 -13.00
C LYS A 186 -4.61 -6.24 -13.99
N THR A 187 -3.37 -6.55 -13.61
CA THR A 187 -2.43 -7.29 -14.49
C THR A 187 -2.80 -8.76 -14.60
N THR A 188 -3.19 -9.39 -13.49
CA THR A 188 -3.38 -10.85 -13.46
C THR A 188 -4.83 -11.28 -13.67
N HIS A 189 -5.76 -10.33 -13.79
CA HIS A 189 -7.20 -10.56 -13.79
C HIS A 189 -7.67 -11.38 -12.58
N SER A 190 -7.06 -11.12 -11.41
CA SER A 190 -7.40 -11.76 -10.14
C SER A 190 -8.22 -10.81 -9.26
N ASN A 191 -8.82 -11.35 -8.20
CA ASN A 191 -9.55 -10.58 -7.19
C ASN A 191 -8.97 -10.85 -5.79
N ILE A 192 -7.68 -10.55 -5.60
CA ILE A 192 -7.10 -10.65 -4.25
C ILE A 192 -7.73 -9.61 -3.34
N VAL A 193 -7.94 -9.99 -2.09
CA VAL A 193 -8.48 -9.10 -1.07
C VAL A 193 -7.33 -8.42 -0.34
N PHE A 194 -7.35 -7.09 -0.30
CA PHE A 194 -6.35 -6.26 0.40
C PHE A 194 -6.99 -5.06 1.10
N MET A 195 -8.31 -5.01 1.15
CA MET A 195 -9.11 -3.95 1.74
C MET A 195 -9.76 -4.46 3.02
N GLN A 196 -9.81 -3.63 4.06
CA GLN A 196 -10.64 -3.88 5.25
C GLN A 196 -11.82 -2.89 5.29
N PRO A 197 -12.98 -3.31 5.81
CA PRO A 197 -14.11 -2.41 6.02
C PRO A 197 -13.75 -1.21 6.88
N PHE A 198 -14.24 -0.04 6.50
CA PHE A 198 -14.05 1.22 7.23
C PHE A 198 -15.22 2.15 6.96
N ASP A 199 -15.94 2.58 8.00
CA ASP A 199 -17.07 3.50 7.84
C ASP A 199 -16.58 4.96 7.80
N GLY A 200 -16.05 5.38 6.65
CA GLY A 200 -15.52 6.73 6.48
C GLY A 200 -16.57 7.82 6.71
N LYS A 201 -17.84 7.53 6.42
CA LYS A 201 -18.92 8.49 6.58
C LYS A 201 -19.06 8.98 8.03
N ASN A 202 -18.85 8.12 9.02
CA ASN A 202 -18.93 8.50 10.44
C ASN A 202 -17.79 9.42 10.89
N HIS A 203 -16.75 9.59 10.07
CA HIS A 203 -15.57 10.37 10.41
C HIS A 203 -15.36 11.59 9.49
N ALA A 204 -16.14 11.71 8.41
CA ALA A 204 -15.94 12.71 7.37
C ALA A 204 -16.00 14.15 7.92
N ASP A 205 -17.05 14.50 8.67
CA ASP A 205 -17.23 15.84 9.23
C ASP A 205 -16.24 16.14 10.36
N ASP A 206 -16.04 15.15 11.24
CA ASP A 206 -15.17 15.25 12.40
C ASP A 206 -13.72 15.48 11.98
N TRP A 207 -13.25 14.80 10.92
CA TRP A 207 -11.89 14.97 10.41
C TRP A 207 -11.80 16.08 9.35
N GLY A 208 -12.94 16.55 8.84
CA GLY A 208 -13.01 17.55 7.77
C GLY A 208 -12.70 17.00 6.37
N ILE A 209 -12.69 15.67 6.21
CA ILE A 209 -12.23 14.98 5.01
C ILE A 209 -13.43 14.49 4.18
N ASP A 210 -13.86 15.29 3.21
CA ASP A 210 -15.11 15.03 2.45
C ASP A 210 -15.07 13.72 1.64
N ILE A 211 -13.90 13.28 1.16
CA ILE A 211 -13.81 12.01 0.41
C ILE A 211 -14.24 10.80 1.26
N LEU A 212 -14.18 10.89 2.60
CA LEU A 212 -14.57 9.79 3.47
C LEU A 212 -16.06 9.44 3.36
N TYR A 213 -16.91 10.37 2.90
CA TYR A 213 -18.31 10.09 2.60
C TYR A 213 -18.50 8.99 1.54
N LEU A 214 -17.48 8.75 0.72
CA LEU A 214 -17.48 7.77 -0.37
C LEU A 214 -16.68 6.51 -0.01
N MET A 215 -16.10 6.44 1.19
CA MET A 215 -15.22 5.35 1.59
C MET A 215 -15.92 4.39 2.53
N SER A 216 -16.04 3.13 2.09
CA SER A 216 -16.50 2.00 2.91
C SER A 216 -15.38 1.02 3.26
N GLU A 217 -14.16 1.26 2.78
CA GLU A 217 -13.01 0.39 2.94
C GLU A 217 -11.68 1.13 2.79
N VAL A 218 -10.62 0.57 3.37
CA VAL A 218 -9.24 1.08 3.28
C VAL A 218 -8.27 -0.06 2.99
N SER A 219 -7.21 0.23 2.22
CA SER A 219 -6.18 -0.76 1.91
C SER A 219 -5.30 -1.07 3.12
N ASP A 220 -5.15 -2.35 3.45
CA ASP A 220 -4.42 -2.83 4.62
C ASP A 220 -3.44 -3.95 4.24
N PRO A 221 -2.12 -3.77 4.45
CA PRO A 221 -1.14 -4.85 4.23
C PRO A 221 -1.43 -6.08 5.09
N GLY A 222 -2.10 -5.95 6.25
CA GLY A 222 -2.50 -7.05 7.11
C GLY A 222 -3.54 -7.96 6.45
N VAL A 223 -4.55 -7.37 5.79
CA VAL A 223 -5.53 -8.11 4.99
C VAL A 223 -4.87 -8.79 3.80
N LEU A 224 -3.95 -8.10 3.11
CA LEU A 224 -3.21 -8.72 2.01
C LEU A 224 -2.40 -9.94 2.49
N ALA A 225 -1.71 -9.82 3.63
CA ALA A 225 -0.98 -10.92 4.23
C ALA A 225 -1.91 -12.08 4.65
N GLU A 226 -3.05 -11.77 5.26
CA GLU A 226 -4.11 -12.75 5.60
C GLU A 226 -4.61 -13.50 4.36
N TYR A 227 -4.90 -12.77 3.27
CA TYR A 227 -5.32 -13.37 2.01
C TYR A 227 -4.27 -14.32 1.46
N ILE A 228 -3.00 -13.89 1.37
CA ILE A 228 -1.92 -14.71 0.83
C ILE A 228 -1.70 -15.94 1.72
N ASN A 229 -1.70 -15.78 3.05
CA ASN A 229 -1.55 -16.88 4.00
C ASN A 229 -2.63 -17.95 3.83
N ASN A 230 -3.90 -17.54 3.75
CA ASN A 230 -5.02 -18.47 3.69
C ASN A 230 -5.12 -19.18 2.32
N ASN A 231 -4.69 -18.53 1.24
CA ASN A 231 -4.74 -19.10 -0.11
C ASN A 231 -3.45 -19.82 -0.53
N HIS A 232 -2.39 -19.80 0.29
CA HIS A 232 -1.22 -20.68 0.12
C HIS A 232 -1.46 -22.08 0.67
N LEU A 233 -2.27 -22.21 1.73
CA LEU A 233 -2.53 -23.49 2.41
C LEU A 233 -3.46 -24.43 1.65
N GLU A 234 -4.14 -23.96 0.60
CA GLU A 234 -5.01 -24.81 -0.24
C GLU A 234 -4.25 -25.55 -1.37
N LYS A 235 -2.91 -25.49 -1.41
CA LYS A 235 -2.08 -26.09 -2.47
C LYS A 235 -0.91 -26.97 -1.97
N GLU A 236 -0.95 -27.44 -0.73
CA GLU A 236 -0.14 -28.58 -0.25
C GLU A 236 -1.01 -29.83 -0.10
#